data_AF-A0A2N1W0N0-F1
#
_entry.id   AF-A0A2N1W0N0-F1
#
_cell.length_a   1.000
_cell.length_b   1.000
_cell.length_c   1.000
_cell.angle_alpha   90.00
_cell.angle_beta   90.00
_cell.angle_gamma   90.00
#
_symmetry.space_group_name_H-M   'P 1'
#
loop_
_entity.id
_entity.type
_entity.pdbx_description
1 polymer ?
#
loop_
_entity_poly.entity_id
_entity_poly.type
_entity_poly.pdbx_seq_one_letter_code
_entity_poly.pdbx_strand_id
1 'polypeptide(L)'
;PEEIKLSFKKLKNSNYLIIAKVIDKNGRQCTDYNKRVYFSAEGSGKLLESYGTYTKSSVIEFSNGYAAIEYKPIPFETAVIEARNQDFKGSYINIKY
;
A
#
# COMPACT_ATOMS: atom_id res chain seq x y z
N PRO A 1 10.22 14.63 3.12
CA PRO A 1 9.44 13.57 2.43
C PRO A 1 9.52 13.78 0.91
N GLU A 2 9.86 12.75 0.15
CA GLU A 2 10.08 12.82 -1.31
C GLU A 2 9.02 12.03 -2.08
N GLU A 3 8.80 10.77 -1.68
CA GLU A 3 7.87 9.88 -2.38
C GLU A 3 7.27 8.80 -1.47
N ILE A 4 6.21 8.16 -1.97
CA ILE A 4 5.70 6.90 -1.43
C ILE A 4 6.37 5.75 -2.17
N LYS A 5 7.10 4.91 -1.43
CA LYS A 5 7.67 3.66 -1.94
C LYS A 5 6.74 2.49 -1.63
N LEU A 6 6.18 1.88 -2.67
CA LEU A 6 5.40 0.65 -2.57
C LEU A 6 6.29 -0.59 -2.58
N SER A 7 5.88 -1.59 -1.80
CA SER A 7 6.42 -2.94 -1.80
C SER A 7 5.34 -3.93 -1.36
N PHE A 8 5.58 -5.22 -1.53
CA PHE A 8 4.66 -6.24 -1.04
C PHE A 8 5.40 -7.43 -0.44
N LYS A 9 4.71 -8.17 0.42
CA LYS A 9 5.16 -9.48 0.92
C LYS A 9 3.99 -10.47 0.91
N LYS A 10 4.26 -11.73 0.57
CA LYS A 10 3.25 -12.79 0.67
C LYS A 10 3.02 -13.16 2.15
N LEU A 11 1.76 -13.31 2.53
CA LEU A 11 1.32 -13.71 3.86
C LEU A 11 1.06 -15.23 3.91
N LYS A 12 0.96 -15.79 5.13
CA LYS A 12 0.71 -17.22 5.35
C LYS A 12 -0.63 -17.71 4.76
N ASN A 13 -1.61 -16.81 4.62
CA ASN A 13 -2.92 -17.08 4.04
C ASN A 13 -2.97 -16.89 2.51
N SER A 14 -1.80 -16.81 1.85
CA SER A 14 -1.63 -16.57 0.41
C SER A 14 -2.05 -15.18 -0.10
N ASN A 15 -2.54 -14.30 0.77
CA ASN A 15 -2.73 -12.89 0.44
C ASN A 15 -1.39 -12.16 0.39
N TYR A 16 -1.39 -10.95 -0.13
CA TYR A 16 -0.24 -10.04 -0.09
C TYR A 16 -0.48 -8.93 0.91
N LEU A 17 0.53 -8.58 1.71
CA LEU A 17 0.54 -7.31 2.40
C LEU A 17 1.25 -6.29 1.52
N ILE A 18 0.49 -5.33 1.01
CA ILE A 18 0.99 -4.16 0.30
C ILE A 18 1.42 -3.13 1.35
N ILE A 19 2.62 -2.59 1.19
CA ILE A 19 3.26 -1.69 2.14
C ILE A 19 3.62 -0.40 1.42
N ALA A 20 3.10 0.71 1.92
CA ALA A 20 3.50 2.05 1.53
C ALA A 20 4.44 2.63 2.60
N LYS A 21 5.63 3.06 2.19
CA LYS A 21 6.58 3.79 3.04
C LYS A 21 6.87 5.16 2.47
N VAL A 22 6.77 6.19 3.28
CA VAL A 22 7.20 7.53 2.89
C VAL A 22 8.70 7.64 3.13
N ILE A 23 9.45 7.97 2.08
CA ILE A 23 10.91 8.09 2.13
C ILE A 23 11.38 9.51 1.80
N ASP A 24 12.53 9.90 2.33
CA ASP A 24 13.23 11.14 1.99
C ASP A 24 14.11 10.97 0.74
N LYS A 25 14.73 12.07 0.30
CA LYS A 25 15.68 12.10 -0.84
C LYS A 25 16.88 11.15 -0.70
N ASN A 26 17.17 10.66 0.51
CA ASN A 26 18.24 9.70 0.80
C ASN A 26 17.71 8.27 0.93
N GLY A 27 16.42 8.03 0.66
CA GLY A 27 15.76 6.73 0.81
C GLY A 27 15.45 6.33 2.25
N ARG A 28 15.52 7.25 3.21
CA ARG A 28 15.24 6.99 4.64
C ARG A 28 13.76 7.20 4.94
N GLN A 29 13.19 6.37 5.81
CA GLN A 29 11.78 6.51 6.19
C GLN A 29 11.52 7.81 6.96
N CYS A 30 10.49 8.56 6.57
CA CYS A 30 10.06 9.76 7.28
C CYS A 30 9.18 9.36 8.48
N THR A 31 9.80 9.22 9.66
CA THR A 31 9.14 8.68 10.86
C THR A 31 8.15 9.63 11.54
N ASP A 32 8.07 10.88 11.09
CA ASP A 32 7.14 11.91 11.57
C ASP A 32 5.95 12.11 10.61
N TYR A 33 5.93 11.42 9.47
CA TYR A 33 4.92 11.61 8.45
C TYR A 33 3.62 10.85 8.77
N ASN A 34 2.50 11.58 8.80
CA ASN A 34 1.19 11.08 9.24
C ASN A 34 0.01 11.46 8.33
N LYS A 35 0.24 11.90 7.09
CA LYS A 35 -0.86 12.26 6.18
C LYS A 35 -1.64 11.02 5.75
N ARG A 36 -2.86 11.22 5.24
CA ARG A 36 -3.69 10.14 4.71
C ARG A 36 -3.14 9.60 3.40
N VAL A 37 -3.21 8.29 3.24
CA VAL A 37 -2.99 7.57 1.99
C VAL A 37 -4.28 6.87 1.58
N TYR A 38 -4.48 6.80 0.27
CA TYR A 38 -5.58 6.11 -0.38
C TYR A 38 -4.99 4.96 -1.20
N PHE A 39 -5.40 3.74 -0.88
CA PHE A 39 -5.08 2.55 -1.63
C PHE A 39 -6.21 2.21 -2.59
N SER A 40 -5.84 1.83 -3.81
CA SER A 40 -6.76 1.31 -4.82
C SER A 40 -6.13 0.10 -5.52
N ALA A 41 -6.98 -0.76 -6.08
CA ALA A 41 -6.56 -1.89 -6.89
C ALA A 41 -7.31 -1.85 -8.22
N GLU A 42 -6.57 -1.97 -9.31
CA GLU A 42 -7.10 -2.10 -10.66
C GLU A 42 -6.76 -3.47 -11.24
N GLY A 43 -7.71 -4.07 -11.96
CA GLY A 43 -7.60 -5.43 -12.48
C GLY A 43 -8.26 -6.45 -11.55
N SER A 44 -7.61 -7.60 -11.41
CA SER A 44 -8.17 -8.75 -10.69
C SER A 44 -7.97 -8.69 -9.18
N GLY A 45 -8.64 -9.58 -8.44
CA GLY A 45 -8.52 -9.64 -6.97
C GLY A 45 -9.20 -8.47 -6.27
N LYS A 46 -8.88 -8.28 -4.98
CA LYS A 46 -9.43 -7.16 -4.20
C LYS A 46 -8.59 -6.80 -2.99
N LEU A 47 -8.64 -5.52 -2.61
CA LEU A 47 -8.20 -5.06 -1.30
C LEU A 47 -9.17 -5.57 -0.23
N LEU A 48 -8.63 -5.95 0.93
CA LEU A 48 -9.45 -6.22 2.10
C LEU A 48 -9.61 -4.90 2.86
N GLU A 49 -10.83 -4.37 2.90
CA GLU A 49 -11.14 -3.06 3.47
C GLU A 49 -12.31 -3.11 4.46
N SER A 50 -12.44 -2.09 5.30
CA SER A 50 -13.53 -1.92 6.28
C SER A 50 -13.57 -2.94 7.43
N TYR A 51 -12.41 -3.48 7.84
CA TYR A 51 -12.33 -4.40 9.00
C TYR A 51 -12.00 -3.69 10.32
N GLY A 52 -11.79 -2.38 10.31
CA GLY A 52 -11.34 -1.63 11.49
C GLY A 52 -9.91 -1.95 11.92
N THR A 53 -9.09 -2.52 11.03
CA THR A 53 -7.67 -2.84 11.31
C THR A 53 -6.73 -2.05 10.41
N TYR A 54 -5.53 -1.76 10.91
CA TYR A 54 -4.54 -0.93 10.21
C TYR A 54 -4.02 -1.54 8.89
N THR A 55 -4.23 -2.84 8.65
CA THR A 55 -3.87 -3.51 7.39
C THR A 55 -5.07 -3.80 6.49
N LYS A 56 -6.27 -3.32 6.86
CA LYS A 56 -7.50 -3.57 6.10
C LYS A 56 -8.37 -2.32 6.03
N SER A 57 -7.71 -1.21 5.74
CA SER A 57 -8.31 0.11 5.55
C SER A 57 -7.73 0.70 4.27
N SER A 58 -8.56 0.90 3.24
CA SER A 58 -8.17 1.52 1.98
C SER A 58 -7.86 3.01 2.11
N VAL A 59 -8.35 3.64 3.19
CA VAL A 59 -7.97 5.01 3.58
C VAL A 59 -7.46 4.97 5.02
N ILE A 60 -6.20 5.38 5.22
CA ILE A 60 -5.57 5.39 6.54
C ILE A 60 -4.49 6.49 6.62
N GLU A 61 -4.24 7.00 7.81
CA GLU A 61 -3.08 7.85 8.07
C GLU A 61 -1.82 7.02 8.19
N PHE A 62 -0.72 7.52 7.62
CA PHE A 62 0.58 6.91 7.88
C PHE A 62 0.88 6.92 9.39
N SER A 63 1.41 5.81 9.90
CA SER A 63 1.98 5.73 11.24
C SER A 63 3.50 5.69 11.11
N ASN A 64 4.17 6.76 11.49
CA ASN A 64 5.60 6.96 11.30
C ASN A 64 6.06 6.76 9.84
N GLY A 65 5.30 7.28 8.88
CA GLY A 65 5.58 7.11 7.45
C GLY A 65 5.31 5.70 6.92
N TYR A 66 4.59 4.84 7.67
CA TYR A 66 4.23 3.48 7.29
C TYR A 66 2.70 3.28 7.24
N ALA A 67 2.22 2.69 6.14
CA ALA A 67 0.85 2.22 6.01
C ALA A 67 0.85 0.91 5.23
N ALA A 68 -0.17 0.07 5.42
CA ALA A 68 -0.26 -1.19 4.71
C ALA A 68 -1.72 -1.59 4.47
N ILE A 69 -1.92 -2.39 3.43
CA ILE A 69 -3.21 -3.01 3.14
C ILE A 69 -3.04 -4.43 2.63
N GLU A 70 -3.93 -5.32 3.04
CA GLU A 70 -3.97 -6.69 2.57
C GLU A 70 -4.72 -6.79 1.25
N TYR A 71 -4.13 -7.47 0.28
CA TYR A 71 -4.66 -7.73 -1.05
C TYR A 71 -4.85 -9.22 -1.25
N LYS A 72 -6.06 -9.63 -1.65
CA LYS A 72 -6.40 -11.00 -2.00
C LYS A 72 -6.29 -11.18 -3.53
N PRO A 73 -5.28 -11.93 -4.03
CA PRO A 73 -5.10 -12.16 -5.45
C PRO A 73 -6.11 -13.19 -6.01
N ILE A 74 -6.22 -13.23 -7.34
CA ILE A 74 -6.84 -14.33 -8.09
C ILE A 74 -5.73 -15.12 -8.82
N PRO A 75 -5.75 -16.47 -8.78
CA PRO A 75 -4.82 -17.33 -9.51
C PRO A 75 -4.62 -16.96 -10.99
N PHE A 76 -3.36 -16.82 -11.43
CA PHE A 76 -2.95 -16.58 -12.82
C PHE A 76 -3.37 -15.21 -13.39
N GLU A 77 -3.81 -14.30 -12.54
CA GLU A 77 -4.25 -12.96 -12.93
C GLU A 77 -3.33 -11.87 -12.38
N THR A 78 -3.46 -10.68 -12.94
CA THR A 78 -2.61 -9.53 -12.60
C THR A 78 -3.45 -8.38 -12.06
N ALA A 79 -2.87 -7.61 -11.15
CA ALA A 79 -3.44 -6.38 -10.65
C ALA A 79 -2.38 -5.30 -10.49
N VAL A 80 -2.82 -4.05 -10.61
CA VAL A 80 -2.03 -2.86 -10.27
C VAL A 80 -2.55 -2.33 -8.95
N ILE A 81 -1.69 -2.20 -7.95
CA ILE A 81 -2.04 -1.56 -6.68
C ILE A 81 -1.42 -0.17 -6.67
N GLU A 82 -2.24 0.84 -6.38
CA GLU A 82 -1.81 2.23 -6.23
C GLU A 82 -1.87 2.64 -4.75
N ALA A 83 -0.92 3.50 -4.35
CA ALA A 83 -0.99 4.29 -3.14
C ALA A 83 -0.76 5.75 -3.49
N ARG A 84 -1.73 6.61 -3.15
CA ARG A 84 -1.68 8.05 -3.46
C ARG A 84 -2.09 8.91 -2.27
N ASN A 85 -1.64 10.15 -2.29
CA ASN A 85 -2.07 11.20 -1.36
C ASN A 85 -2.02 12.56 -2.09
N GLN A 86 -2.13 13.67 -1.34
CA GLN A 86 -2.08 15.02 -1.90
C GLN A 86 -0.66 15.61 -1.98
N ASP A 87 0.33 14.96 -1.37
CA ASP A 87 1.68 15.51 -1.20
C ASP A 87 2.65 15.02 -2.28
N PHE A 88 2.44 13.81 -2.81
CA PHE A 88 3.35 13.16 -3.76
C PHE A 88 2.60 12.66 -4.99
N LYS A 89 3.35 12.33 -6.05
CA LYS A 89 2.81 11.53 -7.15
C LYS A 89 2.39 10.15 -6.63
N GLY A 90 1.32 9.60 -7.22
CA GLY A 90 0.87 8.24 -6.94
C GLY A 90 1.98 7.22 -7.20
N SER A 91 2.07 6.21 -6.34
CA SER A 91 3.00 5.10 -6.45
C SER A 91 2.23 3.86 -6.88
N TYR A 92 2.82 3.03 -7.74
CA TYR A 92 2.17 1.87 -8.34
C TYR A 92 3.05 0.63 -8.21
N ILE A 93 2.42 -0.53 -8.00
CA ILE A 93 3.11 -1.83 -8.06
C ILE A 93 2.25 -2.86 -8.79
N ASN A 94 2.88 -3.63 -9.68
CA ASN A 94 2.25 -4.74 -10.37
C ASN A 94 2.36 -6.00 -9.52
N ILE A 95 1.23 -6.64 -9.23
CA ILE A 95 1.17 -7.94 -8.59
C ILE A 95 0.80 -8.97 -9.66
N LYS A 96 1.67 -9.98 -9.82
CA LYS A 96 1.42 -11.17 -10.62
C LYS A 96 1.37 -12.36 -9.67
N TYR A 97 0.30 -13.16 -9.76
CA TYR A 97 0.11 -14.32 -8.89
C TYR A 97 0.04 -15.61 -9.72
#